data_AF-A0A3B8VDP4-F1
#
_entry.id   AF-A0A3B8VDP4-F1
#
_cell.length_a   1.000
_cell.length_b   1.000
_cell.length_c   1.000
_cell.angle_alpha   90.00
_cell.angle_beta   90.00
_cell.angle_gamma   90.00
#
_symmetry.space_group_name_H-M   'P 1'
#
loop_
_entity.id
_entity.type
_entity.pdbx_description
1 polymer ?
#
loop_
_entity_poly.entity_id
_entity_poly.type
_entity_poly.pdbx_seq_one_letter_code
_entity_poly.pdbx_strand_id
1 'polypeptide(L)'
;MRDRENGGKETRWKKRRKFVKKVRRFYKMHALGNDYIFFDCFSEAIACPEEAAIRFSDRRRSIGGDGVILLERSEKADAKMRIFNADG
;
A
#
# COMPACT_ATOMS: atom_id res chain seq x y z
N MET A 1 -57.76 -3.07 19.36
CA MET A 1 -57.54 -4.45 18.86
C MET A 1 -57.71 -4.51 17.35
N ARG A 2 -56.61 -4.35 16.62
CA ARG A 2 -56.26 -5.13 15.42
C ARG A 2 -54.92 -4.61 14.91
N ASP A 3 -53.89 -5.32 15.32
CA ASP A 3 -52.54 -5.28 14.78
C ASP A 3 -52.58 -5.59 13.28
N ARG A 4 -51.86 -4.81 12.48
CA ARG A 4 -51.35 -5.27 11.18
C ARG A 4 -49.93 -4.78 11.01
N GLU A 5 -49.04 -5.75 11.17
CA GLU A 5 -47.66 -5.77 10.74
C GLU A 5 -47.54 -5.27 9.29
N ASN A 6 -46.68 -4.29 9.06
CA ASN A 6 -46.08 -4.07 7.74
C ASN A 6 -44.61 -4.42 7.84
N GLY A 7 -44.36 -5.73 7.81
CA GLY A 7 -43.04 -6.29 7.57
C GLY A 7 -42.59 -6.05 6.14
N GLY A 8 -41.32 -5.66 6.02
CA GLY A 8 -40.42 -6.21 5.01
C GLY A 8 -40.58 -5.67 3.58
N LYS A 9 -39.94 -4.53 3.31
CA LYS A 9 -39.22 -4.29 2.04
C LYS A 9 -37.95 -3.47 2.27
N GLU A 10 -37.10 -3.93 3.20
CA GLU A 10 -35.71 -3.46 3.29
C GLU A 10 -34.85 -4.23 2.28
N THR A 11 -35.14 -4.02 0.99
CA THR A 11 -34.40 -4.67 -0.10
C THR A 11 -33.08 -3.95 -0.35
N ARG A 12 -32.03 -4.48 0.30
CA ARG A 12 -30.82 -4.98 -0.38
C ARG A 12 -30.19 -4.06 -1.44
N TRP A 13 -29.90 -2.80 -1.11
CA TRP A 13 -28.95 -2.02 -1.90
C TRP A 13 -27.53 -2.35 -1.47
N LYS A 14 -26.90 -3.20 -2.29
CA LYS A 14 -25.51 -3.66 -2.21
C LYS A 14 -24.60 -2.51 -1.75
N LYS A 15 -23.91 -2.69 -0.60
CA LYS A 15 -22.71 -1.93 -0.23
C LYS A 15 -21.68 -2.09 -1.36
N ARG A 16 -21.75 -1.24 -2.38
CA ARG A 16 -20.65 -1.02 -3.31
C ARG A 16 -19.53 -0.42 -2.47
N ARG A 17 -18.59 -1.25 -2.00
CA ARG A 17 -17.32 -0.77 -1.44
C ARG A 17 -16.72 0.15 -2.48
N LYS A 18 -16.72 1.46 -2.22
CA LYS A 18 -15.96 2.42 -3.01
C LYS A 18 -14.50 2.06 -2.80
N PHE A 19 -13.87 1.43 -3.79
CA PHE A 19 -12.43 1.26 -3.82
C PHE A 19 -11.83 2.64 -4.04
N VAL A 20 -11.51 3.33 -2.94
CA VAL A 20 -10.75 4.57 -3.01
C VAL A 20 -9.33 4.17 -3.37
N LYS A 21 -8.88 4.55 -4.57
CA LYS A 21 -7.53 4.28 -5.05
C LYS A 21 -6.58 5.16 -4.22
N LYS A 22 -5.87 4.54 -3.27
CA LYS A 22 -4.90 5.25 -2.43
C LYS A 22 -3.66 5.55 -3.25
N VAL A 23 -3.42 6.84 -3.51
CA VAL A 23 -2.22 7.30 -4.20
C VAL A 23 -1.15 7.57 -3.14
N ARG A 24 0.02 6.95 -3.29
CA ARG A 24 1.19 7.23 -2.45
C ARG A 24 2.27 7.91 -3.26
N ARG A 25 2.93 8.89 -2.63
CA ARG A 25 4.17 9.47 -3.15
C ARG A 25 5.31 8.47 -2.95
N PHE A 26 6.21 8.46 -3.91
CA PHE A 26 7.42 7.66 -3.88
C PHE A 26 8.55 8.47 -4.51
N TYR A 27 9.79 8.07 -4.22
CA TYR A 27 10.97 8.60 -4.88
C TYR A 27 11.70 7.46 -5.57
N LYS A 28 12.04 7.64 -6.85
CA LYS A 28 12.87 6.67 -7.57
C LYS A 28 14.30 7.18 -7.55
N MET A 29 15.21 6.38 -7.02
CA MET A 29 16.64 6.72 -6.99
C MET A 29 17.45 5.55 -7.51
N HIS A 30 18.60 5.85 -8.10
CA HIS A 30 19.54 4.84 -8.58
C HIS A 30 20.97 5.26 -8.26
N ALA A 31 21.84 4.28 -8.09
CA ALA A 31 23.27 4.46 -7.90
C ALA A 31 24.02 3.32 -8.57
N LEU A 32 25.00 3.64 -9.43
CA LEU A 32 25.84 2.66 -10.13
C LEU A 32 25.06 1.52 -10.83
N GLY A 33 23.88 1.82 -11.36
CA GLY A 33 23.02 0.85 -12.05
C GLY A 33 22.06 0.07 -11.14
N ASN A 34 22.12 0.26 -9.83
CA ASN A 34 21.18 -0.33 -8.86
C ASN A 34 20.07 0.68 -8.53
N ASP A 35 18.80 0.33 -8.76
CA ASP A 35 17.69 1.28 -8.68
C ASP A 35 16.57 0.85 -7.71
N TYR A 36 16.32 1.68 -6.70
CA TYR A 36 15.33 1.43 -5.65
C TYR A 36 14.21 2.45 -5.63
N ILE A 37 13.04 1.99 -5.18
CA ILE A 37 11.85 2.82 -5.00
C ILE A 37 11.69 3.12 -3.50
N PHE A 38 11.75 4.38 -3.12
CA PHE A 38 11.68 4.83 -1.75
C PHE A 38 10.26 5.22 -1.37
N PHE A 39 9.79 4.70 -0.25
CA PHE A 39 8.53 5.07 0.38
C PHE A 39 8.76 5.68 1.75
N ASP A 40 8.13 6.83 1.97
CA ASP A 40 8.01 7.43 3.29
C ASP A 40 6.95 6.67 4.09
N CYS A 41 7.40 6.00 5.15
CA CYS A 41 6.58 5.26 6.10
C CYS A 41 6.62 5.90 7.50
N PHE A 42 6.97 7.18 7.64
CA PHE A 42 7.00 7.89 8.92
C PHE A 42 5.61 8.13 9.52
N SER A 43 4.63 8.41 8.66
CA SER A 43 3.24 8.63 9.06
C SER A 43 2.34 7.43 8.80
N GLU A 44 2.66 6.64 7.77
CA GLU A 44 1.82 5.52 7.36
C GLU A 44 2.67 4.35 6.88
N ALA A 45 2.70 3.26 7.65
CA ALA A 45 3.40 2.05 7.26
C ALA A 45 2.74 1.36 6.05
N ILE A 46 3.53 0.63 5.27
CA ILE A 46 3.03 -0.32 4.27
C ILE A 46 2.80 -1.66 4.98
N ALA A 47 1.56 -2.14 4.98
CA ALA A 47 1.17 -3.34 5.73
C ALA A 47 1.88 -4.62 5.25
N CYS A 48 2.03 -4.77 3.93
CA CYS A 48 2.68 -5.94 3.30
C CYS A 48 3.83 -5.44 2.43
N PRO A 49 5.02 -5.20 3.02
CA PRO A 49 6.13 -4.60 2.31
C PRO A 49 6.77 -5.53 1.27
N GLU A 50 6.75 -6.85 1.50
CA GLU A 50 7.22 -7.88 0.56
C GLU A 50 6.35 -7.89 -0.71
N GLU A 51 5.02 -7.94 -0.54
CA GLU A 51 4.09 -7.89 -1.68
C GLU A 51 4.19 -6.55 -2.42
N ALA A 52 4.40 -5.45 -1.68
CA ALA A 52 4.66 -4.15 -2.26
C ALA A 52 5.96 -4.16 -3.08
N ALA A 53 7.01 -4.82 -2.59
CA ALA A 53 8.29 -4.95 -3.30
C ALA A 53 8.10 -5.68 -4.63
N ILE A 54 7.46 -6.84 -4.62
CA ILE A 54 7.17 -7.64 -5.83
C ILE A 54 6.32 -6.82 -6.81
N ARG A 55 5.27 -6.15 -6.31
CA ARG A 55 4.31 -5.42 -7.15
C ARG A 55 4.86 -4.12 -7.72
N PHE A 56 5.70 -3.41 -6.98
CA PHE A 56 6.27 -2.14 -7.43
C PHE A 56 7.54 -2.33 -8.28
N SER A 57 8.25 -3.44 -8.08
CA SER A 57 9.47 -3.75 -8.81
C SER A 57 9.25 -4.31 -10.23
N ASP A 58 8.02 -4.71 -10.61
CA ASP A 58 7.71 -5.12 -11.99
C ASP A 58 7.93 -3.94 -12.96
N ARG A 59 9.03 -4.00 -13.74
CA ARG A 59 9.44 -2.95 -14.69
C ARG A 59 8.49 -2.77 -15.88
N ARG A 60 7.62 -3.74 -16.17
CA ARG A 60 6.70 -3.69 -17.32
C ARG A 60 5.30 -3.22 -16.93
N ARG A 61 4.90 -3.51 -15.69
CA ARG A 61 3.53 -3.24 -15.20
C ARG A 61 3.46 -2.19 -14.09
N SER A 62 4.60 -1.74 -13.60
CA SER A 62 4.71 -0.87 -12.43
C SER A 62 5.85 0.13 -12.57
N ILE A 63 6.31 0.70 -11.44
CA ILE A 63 7.40 1.68 -11.40
C ILE A 63 8.70 1.05 -11.89
N GLY A 64 8.98 -0.19 -11.49
CA GLY A 64 10.19 -0.91 -11.85
C GLY A 64 11.36 -0.57 -10.94
N GLY A 65 12.13 -1.59 -10.55
CA GLY A 65 13.35 -1.45 -9.74
C GLY A 65 13.92 -2.77 -9.32
N ASP A 66 15.11 -2.72 -8.70
CA ASP A 66 15.73 -3.88 -8.04
C ASP A 66 15.09 -4.17 -6.67
N GLY A 67 14.32 -3.21 -6.14
CA GLY A 67 13.53 -3.37 -4.94
C GLY A 67 12.86 -2.08 -4.47
N VAL A 68 12.36 -2.14 -3.24
CA VAL A 68 11.76 -1.00 -2.52
C VAL A 68 12.50 -0.75 -1.21
N ILE A 69 12.58 0.52 -0.82
CA ILE A 69 13.15 0.97 0.44
C ILE A 69 12.07 1.69 1.22
N LEU A 70 11.87 1.28 2.47
CA LEU A 70 10.93 1.90 3.39
C LEU A 70 11.67 2.70 4.43
N LEU A 71 11.33 3.99 4.53
CA LEU A 71 11.82 4.89 5.55
C LEU A 71 10.84 4.92 6.72
N GLU A 72 11.23 4.30 7.82
CA GLU A 72 10.44 4.19 9.05
C GLU A 72 11.04 5.08 10.15
N ARG A 73 10.23 5.38 11.17
CA ARG A 73 10.76 5.95 12.41
C ARG A 73 11.62 4.92 13.13
N SER A 74 12.73 5.38 13.69
CA SER A 74 13.58 4.61 14.59
C SER A 74 13.43 5.16 16.00
N GLU A 75 13.52 4.28 17.00
CA GLU A 75 13.60 4.69 18.42
C GLU A 75 15.03 5.07 18.83
N LYS A 76 16.04 4.66 18.04
CA LYS A 76 17.47 4.80 18.39
C LYS A 76 18.26 5.72 17.49
N ALA A 77 17.74 6.06 16.31
CA ALA A 77 18.44 6.82 15.28
C ALA A 77 17.49 7.82 14.60
N ASP A 78 18.01 8.68 13.72
CA ASP A 78 17.19 9.68 13.00
C ASP A 78 16.14 9.04 12.08
N ALA A 79 16.46 7.87 11.52
CA ALA A 79 15.55 7.08 10.69
C ALA A 79 15.94 5.60 10.71
N LYS A 80 14.97 4.74 10.39
CA LYS A 80 15.18 3.31 10.14
C LYS A 80 14.91 3.05 8.66
N MET A 81 15.83 2.34 8.02
CA MET A 81 15.68 1.94 6.63
C MET A 81 15.44 0.43 6.55
N ARG A 82 14.42 0.01 5.81
CA ARG A 82 14.19 -1.41 5.47
C ARG A 82 14.25 -1.56 3.97
N ILE A 83 15.04 -2.51 3.51
CA ILE A 83 15.21 -2.81 2.09
C ILE A 83 14.49 -4.13 1.81
N PHE A 84 13.69 -4.14 0.76
CA PHE A 84 13.05 -5.34 0.22
C PHE A 84 13.43 -5.43 -1.26
N ASN A 85 13.95 -6.57 -1.66
CA ASN A 85 14.34 -6.81 -3.04
C ASN A 85 13.10 -7.11 -3.89
N ALA A 86 13.27 -7.18 -5.21
CA ALA A 86 12.18 -7.44 -6.15
C ALA A 86 11.48 -8.80 -5.96
N ASP A 87 12.09 -9.74 -5.24
CA ASP A 87 11.58 -11.08 -4.92
C ASP A 87 10.70 -11.14 -3.65
N GLY A 88 10.68 -10.08 -2.84
CA GLY A 88 9.85 -9.98 -1.63
C GLY A 88 10.65 -9.97 -0.35
#